data_AF-A0ABC8BS88-F1
#
_entry.id   AF-A0ABC8BS88-F1
#
_cell.length_a   1.000
_cell.length_b   1.000
_cell.length_c   1.000
_cell.angle_alpha   90.00
_cell.angle_beta   90.00
_cell.angle_gamma   90.00
#
_symmetry.space_group_name_H-M   'P 1'
#
loop_
_entity.id
_entity.type
_entity.pdbx_description
1 polymer ?
#
loop_
_entity_poly.entity_id
_entity_poly.type
_entity_poly.pdbx_seq_one_letter_code
_entity_poly.pdbx_strand_id
1 'polypeptide(L)'
;MPTYHEIMSTDLSDLTTAADQWDAMAGKFKKLEDQYRRDVHGIALGESWVGLSAQAANSRFTVTLKEFQGAQAEAKAVASILRNAHTQLTDLKNRVKAVRADAVKDGMRVSGQGVVVFDTEQLSQSERTAYVHDPDYQQSARAKAAEWTERLDRAVKAVAHADDGIRIELNAAVLDSDVLDGTFNGFNRNPAESPYPSLEEAGKAADMPKGRAEVAEWWRDLDPVTRGILLRERGDELRGAGITDPLYRWRSPDLGSGAFDVEEPTPQDVKFHAWALGIATAGDVIGETGASRNMLHYLQGAGEPLNLDVDRILHDDSGFRSGIEEKHVATNQDAWRRQALDEFHKAGGDQTVVVPVESRTRHTTLQSDEWFHAVGSHAQNVSGFVTVTPDAHGGSPKVSLDYQVNVWDRYNWDEGKSTNFPMGITIEDEDMGRLHKVGFAQEFDMRGSSSTYTHDLSGPTPPAVTPEDPGREGTRSDVSRGDEENR
;
A
#
# COMPACT_ATOMS: atom_id res chain seq x y z
N MET A 1 12.56 -14.18 -11.06
CA MET A 1 11.38 -13.85 -11.87
C MET A 1 11.55 -14.42 -13.27
N PRO A 2 10.52 -15.10 -13.81
CA PRO A 2 10.55 -15.61 -15.19
C PRO A 2 10.56 -14.46 -16.21
N THR A 3 11.30 -14.66 -17.29
CA THR A 3 11.36 -13.75 -18.44
C THR A 3 10.20 -14.00 -19.41
N TYR A 4 9.90 -13.02 -20.26
CA TYR A 4 8.92 -13.18 -21.34
C TYR A 4 9.21 -14.43 -22.21
N HIS A 5 10.48 -14.66 -22.53
CA HIS A 5 10.87 -15.81 -23.33
C HIS A 5 10.51 -17.14 -22.64
N GLU A 6 10.90 -17.29 -21.38
CA GLU A 6 10.62 -18.48 -20.57
C GLU A 6 9.10 -18.73 -20.48
N ILE A 7 8.31 -17.70 -20.17
CA ILE A 7 6.85 -17.81 -20.10
C ILE A 7 6.28 -18.36 -21.42
N MET A 8 6.75 -17.82 -22.55
CA MET A 8 6.26 -18.21 -23.88
C MET A 8 6.71 -19.62 -24.26
N SER A 9 7.91 -20.05 -23.88
CA SER A 9 8.48 -21.35 -24.25
C SER A 9 8.13 -22.51 -23.33
N THR A 10 7.84 -22.26 -22.05
CA THR A 10 7.64 -23.32 -21.05
C THR A 10 6.39 -24.15 -21.35
N ASP A 11 6.54 -25.47 -21.33
CA ASP A 11 5.40 -26.40 -21.33
C ASP A 11 4.91 -26.57 -19.89
N LEU A 12 3.66 -26.16 -19.64
CA LEU A 12 3.07 -26.23 -18.31
C LEU A 12 2.45 -27.61 -18.02
N SER A 13 2.28 -28.49 -19.02
CA SER A 13 1.67 -29.82 -18.85
C SER A 13 2.47 -30.76 -17.94
N ASP A 14 3.75 -30.45 -17.72
CA ASP A 14 4.58 -31.18 -16.75
C ASP A 14 4.06 -31.00 -15.31
N LEU A 15 3.36 -29.90 -14.99
CA LEU A 15 2.78 -29.67 -13.67
C LEU A 15 1.65 -30.66 -13.34
N THR A 16 0.77 -30.96 -14.31
CA THR A 16 -0.29 -31.95 -14.11
C THR A 16 0.28 -33.37 -14.06
N THR A 17 1.31 -33.65 -14.87
CA THR A 17 2.05 -34.92 -14.79
C THR A 17 2.67 -35.13 -13.41
N ALA A 18 3.32 -34.09 -12.85
CA ALA A 18 3.88 -34.15 -11.50
C ALA A 18 2.78 -34.31 -10.43
N ALA A 19 1.66 -33.58 -10.56
CA ALA A 19 0.52 -33.71 -9.65
C ALA A 19 -0.03 -35.14 -9.59
N ASP A 20 -0.13 -35.82 -10.73
CA ASP A 20 -0.62 -37.19 -10.80
C ASP A 20 0.35 -38.18 -10.13
N GLN A 21 1.66 -37.93 -10.17
CA GLN A 21 2.64 -38.73 -9.43
C GLN A 21 2.52 -38.54 -7.91
N TRP A 22 2.30 -37.31 -7.45
CA TRP A 22 2.04 -37.02 -6.03
C TRP A 22 0.76 -37.70 -5.53
N ASP A 23 -0.31 -37.64 -6.33
CA ASP A 23 -1.57 -38.33 -5.99
C ASP A 23 -1.42 -39.85 -5.98
N ALA A 24 -0.68 -40.42 -6.95
CA ALA A 24 -0.35 -41.83 -6.97
C ALA A 24 0.48 -42.26 -5.74
N MET A 25 1.38 -41.39 -5.26
CA MET A 25 2.14 -41.62 -4.04
C MET A 25 1.24 -41.60 -2.79
N ALA A 26 0.28 -40.67 -2.71
CA ALA A 26 -0.73 -40.67 -1.65
C ALA A 26 -1.54 -41.99 -1.62
N GLY A 27 -1.83 -42.56 -2.80
CA GLY A 27 -2.44 -43.88 -2.94
C GLY A 27 -1.54 -45.04 -2.45
N LYS A 28 -0.22 -44.94 -2.62
CA LYS A 28 0.75 -45.92 -2.06
C LYS A 28 0.84 -45.81 -0.54
N PHE A 29 0.88 -44.60 0.01
CA PHE A 29 0.84 -44.39 1.46
C PHE A 29 -0.45 -44.95 2.08
N LYS A 30 -1.59 -44.84 1.38
CA LYS A 30 -2.83 -45.49 1.84
C LYS A 30 -2.70 -47.00 2.01
N LYS A 31 -2.06 -47.67 1.05
CA LYS A 31 -1.83 -49.13 1.13
C LYS A 31 -0.93 -49.48 2.32
N LEU A 32 0.10 -48.69 2.58
CA LEU A 32 0.99 -48.85 3.73
C LEU A 32 0.26 -48.58 5.04
N GLU A 33 -0.56 -47.53 5.13
CA GLU A 33 -1.42 -47.22 6.27
C GLU A 33 -2.31 -48.42 6.62
N ASP A 34 -3.01 -48.97 5.62
CA ASP A 34 -3.94 -50.08 5.83
C ASP A 34 -3.21 -51.37 6.23
N GLN A 35 -2.03 -51.62 5.67
CA GLN A 35 -1.19 -52.74 6.06
C GLN A 35 -0.67 -52.59 7.48
N TYR A 36 -0.12 -51.42 7.82
CA TYR A 36 0.40 -51.11 9.15
C TYR A 36 -0.70 -51.19 10.21
N ARG A 37 -1.90 -50.68 9.90
CA ARG A 37 -3.06 -50.77 10.78
C ARG A 37 -3.38 -52.22 11.14
N ARG A 38 -3.41 -53.13 10.15
CA ARG A 38 -3.75 -54.54 10.37
C ARG A 38 -2.64 -55.31 11.05
N ASP A 39 -1.41 -55.16 10.54
CA ASP A 39 -0.32 -56.09 10.83
C ASP A 39 0.55 -55.64 12.01
N VAL A 40 0.47 -54.37 12.43
CA VAL A 40 1.28 -53.81 13.52
C VAL A 40 0.41 -53.13 14.58
N HIS A 41 -0.33 -52.08 14.21
CA HIS A 41 -1.14 -51.32 15.16
C HIS A 41 -2.22 -52.18 15.82
N GLY A 42 -2.91 -53.01 15.02
CA GLY A 42 -3.97 -53.89 15.48
C GLY A 42 -3.53 -54.95 16.49
N ILE A 43 -2.25 -55.33 16.53
CA ILE A 43 -1.73 -56.29 17.52
C ILE A 43 -1.88 -55.73 18.94
N ALA A 44 -1.65 -54.43 19.13
CA ALA A 44 -1.76 -53.78 20.43
C ALA A 44 -3.22 -53.55 20.88
N LEU A 45 -4.20 -53.79 20.00
CA LEU A 45 -5.64 -53.71 20.28
C LEU A 45 -6.27 -55.10 20.52
N GLY A 46 -5.53 -56.18 20.27
CA GLY A 46 -6.01 -57.55 20.41
C GLY A 46 -6.05 -58.03 21.87
N GLU A 47 -6.86 -59.04 22.14
CA GLU A 47 -7.03 -59.60 23.50
C GLU A 47 -5.81 -60.38 24.00
N SER A 48 -4.89 -60.78 23.11
CA SER A 48 -3.72 -61.60 23.44
C SER A 48 -2.57 -60.84 24.09
N TRP A 49 -2.50 -59.51 23.94
CA TRP A 49 -1.45 -58.67 24.51
C TRP A 49 -2.06 -57.53 25.30
N VAL A 50 -1.96 -57.61 26.63
CA VAL A 50 -2.61 -56.67 27.56
C VAL A 50 -1.63 -56.09 28.58
N GLY A 51 -2.02 -55.00 29.22
CA GLY A 51 -1.24 -54.33 30.28
C GLY A 51 -0.47 -53.10 29.79
N LEU A 52 0.39 -52.56 30.66
CA LEU A 52 1.10 -51.29 30.43
C LEU A 52 1.98 -51.30 29.16
N SER A 53 2.59 -52.44 28.83
CA SER A 53 3.42 -52.56 27.63
C SER A 53 2.60 -52.46 26.34
N ALA A 54 1.40 -53.07 26.31
CA ALA A 54 0.48 -52.96 25.19
C ALA A 54 -0.02 -51.53 25.01
N GLN A 55 -0.36 -50.84 26.11
CA GLN A 55 -0.77 -49.43 26.10
C GLN A 55 0.34 -48.51 25.56
N ALA A 56 1.57 -48.67 26.06
CA ALA A 56 2.71 -47.88 25.59
C ALA A 56 3.01 -48.12 24.10
N ALA A 57 2.90 -49.37 23.64
CA ALA A 57 3.06 -49.70 22.24
C ALA A 57 1.95 -49.12 21.36
N ASN A 58 0.69 -49.22 21.79
CA ASN A 58 -0.45 -48.64 21.08
C ASN A 58 -0.28 -47.13 20.87
N SER A 59 0.19 -46.39 21.87
CA SER A 59 0.46 -44.95 21.73
C SER A 59 1.52 -44.68 20.65
N ARG A 60 2.63 -45.43 20.65
CA ARG A 60 3.69 -45.28 19.62
C ARG A 60 3.21 -45.69 18.24
N PHE A 61 2.50 -46.81 18.13
CA PHE A 61 1.97 -47.28 16.87
C PHE A 61 0.95 -46.31 16.30
N THR A 62 0.16 -45.65 17.15
CA THR A 62 -0.81 -44.63 16.73
C THR A 62 -0.11 -43.45 16.07
N VAL A 63 1.03 -42.97 16.62
CA VAL A 63 1.83 -41.91 16.00
C VAL A 63 2.30 -42.34 14.61
N THR A 64 2.88 -43.54 14.47
CA THR A 64 3.32 -44.05 13.16
C THR A 64 2.16 -44.21 12.16
N LEU A 65 0.99 -44.66 12.63
CA LEU A 65 -0.19 -44.77 11.78
C LEU A 65 -0.63 -43.39 11.28
N LYS A 66 -0.59 -42.37 12.15
CA LYS A 66 -0.90 -40.98 11.79
C LYS A 66 0.14 -40.39 10.84
N GLU A 67 1.41 -40.79 10.92
CA GLU A 67 2.42 -40.38 9.92
C GLU A 67 2.10 -40.88 8.51
N PHE A 68 1.59 -42.10 8.35
CA PHE A 68 1.11 -42.55 7.04
C PHE A 68 -0.10 -41.74 6.54
N GLN A 69 -0.96 -41.29 7.46
CA GLN A 69 -2.09 -40.42 7.14
C GLN A 69 -1.62 -39.01 6.76
N GLY A 70 -0.63 -38.47 7.46
CA GLY A 70 -0.02 -37.19 7.14
C GLY A 70 0.68 -37.21 5.80
N ALA A 71 1.48 -38.25 5.52
CA ALA A 71 2.11 -38.42 4.21
C ALA A 71 1.08 -38.46 3.07
N GLN A 72 -0.10 -39.04 3.31
CA GLN A 72 -1.20 -38.99 2.35
C GLN A 72 -1.76 -37.57 2.20
N ALA A 73 -2.03 -36.87 3.30
CA ALA A 73 -2.61 -35.53 3.30
C ALA A 73 -1.68 -34.53 2.60
N GLU A 74 -0.42 -34.49 2.99
CA GLU A 74 0.63 -33.66 2.40
C GLU A 74 0.78 -33.94 0.89
N ALA A 75 0.88 -35.22 0.49
CA ALA A 75 1.02 -35.56 -0.93
C ALA A 75 -0.19 -35.13 -1.77
N LYS A 76 -1.41 -35.23 -1.22
CA LYS A 76 -2.62 -34.72 -1.88
C LYS A 76 -2.64 -33.20 -1.96
N ALA A 77 -2.19 -32.51 -0.92
CA ALA A 77 -2.10 -31.05 -0.91
C ALA A 77 -1.14 -30.56 -2.00
N VAL A 78 0.06 -31.14 -2.08
CA VAL A 78 1.04 -30.83 -3.14
C VAL A 78 0.45 -31.10 -4.53
N ALA A 79 -0.23 -32.25 -4.73
CA ALA A 79 -0.90 -32.53 -5.99
C ALA A 79 -1.97 -31.49 -6.35
N SER A 80 -2.74 -31.02 -5.37
CA SER A 80 -3.76 -29.98 -5.56
C SER A 80 -3.14 -28.65 -5.97
N ILE A 81 -2.09 -28.21 -5.28
CA ILE A 81 -1.36 -26.96 -5.56
C ILE A 81 -0.78 -26.99 -6.98
N LEU A 82 -0.18 -28.11 -7.40
CA LEU A 82 0.36 -28.24 -8.76
C LEU A 82 -0.72 -28.18 -9.86
N ARG A 83 -1.93 -28.69 -9.60
CA ARG A 83 -3.07 -28.56 -10.53
C ARG A 83 -3.60 -27.13 -10.58
N ASN A 84 -3.66 -26.46 -9.44
CA ASN A 84 -4.03 -25.04 -9.36
C ASN A 84 -2.99 -24.17 -10.11
N ALA A 85 -1.70 -24.43 -9.88
CA ALA A 85 -0.57 -23.80 -10.57
C ALA A 85 -0.69 -23.94 -12.09
N HIS A 86 -0.94 -25.15 -12.60
CA HIS A 86 -1.17 -25.36 -14.03
C HIS A 86 -2.30 -24.49 -14.57
N THR A 87 -3.42 -24.42 -13.84
CA THR A 87 -4.61 -23.66 -14.25
C THR A 87 -4.30 -22.16 -14.32
N GLN A 88 -3.75 -21.59 -13.25
CA GLN A 88 -3.47 -20.15 -13.17
C GLN A 88 -2.33 -19.73 -14.11
N LEU A 89 -1.22 -20.46 -14.16
CA LEU A 89 -0.11 -20.14 -15.06
C LEU A 89 -0.53 -20.26 -16.54
N THR A 90 -1.43 -21.19 -16.88
CA THR A 90 -1.98 -21.28 -18.23
C THR A 90 -2.81 -20.06 -18.59
N ASP A 91 -3.68 -19.61 -17.69
CA ASP A 91 -4.47 -18.38 -17.91
C ASP A 91 -3.57 -17.15 -18.06
N LEU A 92 -2.61 -16.96 -17.16
CA LEU A 92 -1.68 -15.83 -17.20
C LEU A 92 -0.78 -15.88 -18.46
N LYS A 93 -0.29 -17.05 -18.85
CA LYS A 93 0.43 -17.24 -20.13
C LYS A 93 -0.43 -16.85 -21.33
N ASN A 94 -1.72 -17.16 -21.30
CA ASN A 94 -2.65 -16.76 -22.37
C ASN A 94 -2.88 -15.24 -22.37
N ARG A 95 -2.92 -14.58 -21.21
CA ARG A 95 -2.97 -13.11 -21.12
C ARG A 95 -1.72 -12.47 -21.72
N VAL A 96 -0.52 -12.98 -21.43
CA VAL A 96 0.74 -12.51 -22.06
C VAL A 96 0.68 -12.65 -23.59
N LYS A 97 0.18 -13.78 -24.10
CA LYS A 97 -0.03 -13.98 -25.54
C LYS A 97 -1.03 -12.98 -26.13
N ALA A 98 -2.13 -12.69 -25.42
CA ALA A 98 -3.14 -11.74 -25.86
C ALA A 98 -2.58 -10.31 -25.93
N VAL A 99 -1.91 -9.83 -24.88
CA VAL A 99 -1.27 -8.50 -24.85
C VAL A 99 -0.27 -8.35 -26.00
N ARG A 100 0.53 -9.39 -26.25
CA ARG A 100 1.45 -9.41 -27.40
C ARG A 100 0.70 -9.31 -28.73
N ALA A 101 -0.39 -10.05 -28.91
CA ALA A 101 -1.18 -10.01 -30.13
C ALA A 101 -1.81 -8.63 -30.36
N ASP A 102 -2.34 -8.01 -29.30
CA ASP A 102 -2.92 -6.68 -29.37
C ASP A 102 -1.86 -5.61 -29.68
N ALA A 103 -0.67 -5.70 -29.09
CA ALA A 103 0.45 -4.82 -29.44
C ALA A 103 0.81 -4.92 -30.93
N VAL A 104 0.88 -6.14 -31.47
CA VAL A 104 1.17 -6.36 -32.90
C VAL A 104 0.08 -5.78 -33.79
N LYS A 105 -1.19 -5.98 -33.42
CA LYS A 105 -2.33 -5.40 -34.13
C LYS A 105 -2.31 -3.87 -34.11
N ASP A 106 -1.73 -3.28 -33.06
CA ASP A 106 -1.64 -1.84 -32.86
C ASP A 106 -0.36 -1.21 -33.46
N GLY A 107 0.32 -1.95 -34.34
CA GLY A 107 1.49 -1.49 -35.10
C GLY A 107 2.82 -1.62 -34.34
N MET A 108 2.87 -2.45 -33.30
CA MET A 108 4.13 -2.76 -32.61
C MET A 108 4.77 -4.04 -33.18
N ARG A 109 6.09 -4.13 -33.04
CA ARG A 109 6.85 -5.36 -33.18
C ARG A 109 7.33 -5.81 -31.81
N VAL A 110 6.99 -7.04 -31.43
CA VAL A 110 7.43 -7.65 -30.17
C VAL A 110 8.47 -8.73 -30.47
N SER A 111 9.69 -8.57 -29.94
CA SER A 111 10.77 -9.54 -30.11
C SER A 111 10.52 -10.84 -29.33
N GLY A 112 11.30 -11.89 -29.61
CA GLY A 112 11.27 -13.13 -28.82
C GLY A 112 11.70 -12.97 -27.36
N GLN A 113 12.31 -11.84 -27.01
CA GLN A 113 12.70 -11.46 -25.64
C GLN A 113 11.70 -10.49 -24.98
N GLY A 114 10.58 -10.19 -25.65
CA GLY A 114 9.54 -9.29 -25.11
C GLY A 114 9.80 -7.81 -25.35
N VAL A 115 10.92 -7.41 -25.97
CA VAL A 115 11.16 -6.00 -26.33
C VAL A 115 10.12 -5.53 -27.35
N VAL A 116 9.39 -4.46 -27.00
CA VAL A 116 8.36 -3.83 -27.84
C VAL A 116 8.93 -2.59 -28.51
N VAL A 117 8.78 -2.48 -29.82
CA VAL A 117 9.13 -1.28 -30.59
C VAL A 117 8.05 -0.96 -31.61
N PHE A 118 7.96 0.29 -32.04
CA PHE A 118 7.09 0.67 -33.15
C PHE A 118 7.54 -0.05 -34.44
N ASP A 119 6.59 -0.68 -35.14
CA ASP A 119 6.88 -1.46 -36.35
C ASP A 119 6.91 -0.57 -37.58
N THR A 120 8.09 -0.03 -37.89
CA THR A 120 8.29 0.78 -39.09
C THR A 120 8.21 -0.03 -40.39
N GLU A 121 8.28 -1.37 -40.33
CA GLU A 121 8.19 -2.23 -41.51
C GLU A 121 6.75 -2.35 -42.02
N GLN A 122 5.76 -2.17 -41.15
CA GLN A 122 4.34 -2.17 -41.55
C GLN A 122 3.87 -0.86 -42.17
N LEU A 123 4.64 0.23 -42.04
CA LEU A 123 4.30 1.52 -42.64
C LEU A 123 4.42 1.49 -44.17
N SER A 124 3.49 2.18 -44.85
CA SER A 124 3.64 2.52 -46.26
C SER A 124 4.84 3.43 -46.51
N GLN A 125 5.28 3.53 -47.76
CA GLN A 125 6.43 4.38 -48.12
C GLN A 125 6.21 5.86 -47.76
N SER A 126 4.98 6.37 -47.91
CA SER A 126 4.61 7.73 -47.50
C SER A 126 4.66 7.91 -45.99
N GLU A 127 4.15 6.96 -45.21
CA GLU A 127 4.16 7.01 -43.75
C GLU A 127 5.58 6.89 -43.17
N ARG A 128 6.44 6.05 -43.78
CA ARG A 128 7.86 6.00 -43.42
C ARG A 128 8.55 7.32 -43.66
N THR A 129 8.26 7.97 -44.79
CA THR A 129 8.84 9.28 -45.12
C THR A 129 8.40 10.33 -44.10
N ALA A 130 7.12 10.36 -43.75
CA ALA A 130 6.60 11.22 -42.68
C ALA A 130 7.29 10.93 -41.34
N TYR A 131 7.36 9.66 -40.92
CA TYR A 131 8.02 9.24 -39.68
C TYR A 131 9.47 9.71 -39.58
N VAL A 132 10.24 9.63 -40.67
CA VAL A 132 11.66 10.04 -40.67
C VAL A 132 11.81 11.56 -40.54
N HIS A 133 10.86 12.34 -41.06
CA HIS A 133 10.95 13.81 -41.13
C HIS A 133 10.11 14.55 -40.08
N ASP A 134 9.27 13.86 -39.33
CA ASP A 134 8.37 14.43 -38.32
C ASP A 134 8.79 13.97 -36.89
N PRO A 135 9.43 14.84 -36.10
CA PRO A 135 9.80 14.55 -34.72
C PRO A 135 8.61 14.21 -33.81
N ASP A 136 7.44 14.83 -34.03
CA ASP A 136 6.25 14.62 -33.21
C ASP A 136 5.67 13.22 -33.49
N TYR A 137 5.73 12.78 -34.75
CA TYR A 137 5.37 11.39 -35.09
C TYR A 137 6.32 10.39 -34.43
N GLN A 138 7.63 10.64 -34.40
CA GLN A 138 8.57 9.77 -33.69
C GLN A 138 8.28 9.73 -32.19
N GLN A 139 7.96 10.88 -31.58
CA GLN A 139 7.66 10.96 -30.16
C GLN A 139 6.39 10.17 -29.81
N SER A 140 5.30 10.34 -30.57
CA SER A 140 4.06 9.60 -30.37
C SER A 140 4.24 8.09 -30.57
N ALA A 141 5.01 7.67 -31.56
CA ALA A 141 5.35 6.26 -31.76
C ALA A 141 6.15 5.66 -30.59
N ARG A 142 7.10 6.41 -30.03
CA ARG A 142 7.87 6.00 -28.84
C ARG A 142 6.98 5.92 -27.60
N ALA A 143 6.10 6.90 -27.39
CA ALA A 143 5.14 6.89 -26.28
C ALA A 143 4.22 5.67 -26.36
N LYS A 144 3.68 5.39 -27.54
CA LYS A 144 2.85 4.21 -27.79
C LYS A 144 3.59 2.88 -27.54
N ALA A 145 4.84 2.77 -27.98
CA ALA A 145 5.66 1.60 -27.69
C ALA A 145 5.94 1.44 -26.19
N ALA A 146 6.15 2.54 -25.46
CA ALA A 146 6.33 2.51 -24.01
C ALA A 146 5.05 2.03 -23.29
N GLU A 147 3.86 2.48 -23.70
CA GLU A 147 2.58 2.02 -23.14
C GLU A 147 2.40 0.49 -23.33
N TRP A 148 2.73 -0.03 -24.51
CA TRP A 148 2.67 -1.47 -24.77
C TRP A 148 3.73 -2.26 -24.02
N THR A 149 4.92 -1.67 -23.83
CA THR A 149 5.98 -2.26 -22.98
C THR A 149 5.47 -2.43 -21.56
N GLU A 150 4.89 -1.37 -20.97
CA GLU A 150 4.35 -1.40 -19.61
C GLU A 150 3.21 -2.42 -19.45
N ARG A 151 2.32 -2.55 -20.45
CA ARG A 151 1.26 -3.57 -20.45
C ARG A 151 1.83 -4.99 -20.49
N LEU A 152 2.85 -5.22 -21.30
CA LEU A 152 3.49 -6.53 -21.42
C LEU A 152 4.25 -6.87 -20.13
N ASP A 153 4.97 -5.91 -19.56
CA ASP A 153 5.70 -6.06 -18.31
C ASP A 153 4.76 -6.38 -17.15
N ARG A 154 3.59 -5.73 -17.06
CA ARG A 154 2.56 -6.09 -16.07
C ARG A 154 2.07 -7.53 -16.24
N ALA A 155 1.82 -7.97 -17.47
CA ALA A 155 1.37 -9.34 -17.72
C ALA A 155 2.45 -10.38 -17.37
N VAL A 156 3.73 -10.07 -17.62
CA VAL A 156 4.87 -10.90 -17.20
C VAL A 156 5.00 -10.91 -15.68
N LYS A 157 4.86 -9.74 -15.03
CA LYS A 157 4.92 -9.61 -13.57
C LYS A 157 3.84 -10.43 -12.86
N ALA A 158 2.63 -10.47 -13.40
CA ALA A 158 1.56 -11.33 -12.86
C ALA A 158 1.94 -12.82 -12.86
N VAL A 159 2.65 -13.31 -13.89
CA VAL A 159 3.18 -14.68 -13.90
C VAL A 159 4.26 -14.87 -12.82
N ALA A 160 5.13 -13.88 -12.63
CA ALA A 160 6.14 -13.91 -11.57
C ALA A 160 5.51 -13.96 -10.17
N HIS A 161 4.45 -13.18 -9.93
CA HIS A 161 3.71 -13.23 -8.68
C HIS A 161 3.04 -14.59 -8.47
N ALA A 162 2.42 -15.18 -9.50
CA ALA A 162 1.86 -16.53 -9.38
C ALA A 162 2.93 -17.59 -9.09
N ASP A 163 4.12 -17.50 -9.69
CA ASP A 163 5.27 -18.37 -9.40
C ASP A 163 5.70 -18.29 -7.92
N ASP A 164 5.79 -17.07 -7.38
CA ASP A 164 6.07 -16.85 -5.96
C ASP A 164 4.94 -17.37 -5.05
N GLY A 165 3.68 -17.22 -5.46
CA GLY A 165 2.53 -17.82 -4.78
C GLY A 165 2.61 -19.35 -4.71
N ILE A 166 3.02 -20.01 -5.80
CA ILE A 166 3.23 -21.46 -5.85
C ILE A 166 4.29 -21.88 -4.84
N ARG A 167 5.41 -21.15 -4.78
CA ARG A 167 6.48 -21.38 -3.80
C ARG A 167 5.95 -21.25 -2.37
N ILE A 168 5.15 -20.23 -2.07
CA ILE A 168 4.56 -19.99 -0.74
C ILE A 168 3.64 -21.15 -0.35
N GLU A 169 2.72 -21.54 -1.22
CA GLU A 169 1.76 -22.61 -0.93
C GLU A 169 2.43 -23.97 -0.79
N LEU A 170 3.43 -24.29 -1.64
CA LEU A 170 4.19 -25.54 -1.51
C LEU A 170 4.94 -25.62 -0.18
N ASN A 171 5.57 -24.51 0.24
CA ASN A 171 6.25 -24.46 1.54
C ASN A 171 5.28 -24.63 2.71
N ALA A 172 4.09 -24.03 2.63
CA ALA A 172 3.07 -24.16 3.67
C ALA A 172 2.51 -25.60 3.74
N ALA A 173 2.31 -26.25 2.59
CA ALA A 173 1.73 -27.59 2.51
C ALA A 173 2.59 -28.66 3.19
N VAL A 174 3.92 -28.49 3.21
CA VAL A 174 4.88 -29.47 3.76
C VAL A 174 5.36 -29.14 5.17
N LEU A 175 4.92 -28.01 5.74
CA LEU A 175 5.34 -27.62 7.09
C LEU A 175 4.48 -28.33 8.14
N ASP A 176 5.09 -29.24 8.89
CA ASP A 176 4.48 -29.83 10.08
C ASP A 176 4.35 -28.78 11.19
N SER A 177 3.11 -28.31 11.40
CA SER A 177 2.78 -27.30 12.40
C SER A 177 2.28 -27.88 13.73
N ASP A 178 2.02 -29.19 13.83
CA ASP A 178 1.44 -29.81 15.04
C ASP A 178 2.51 -30.48 15.90
N VAL A 179 3.18 -29.67 16.72
CA VAL A 179 4.21 -30.13 17.67
C VAL A 179 3.70 -31.08 18.76
N LEU A 180 2.38 -31.28 18.87
CA LEU A 180 1.74 -32.12 19.88
C LEU A 180 1.34 -33.49 19.34
N ASP A 181 1.62 -33.77 18.08
CA ASP A 181 1.07 -34.91 17.35
C ASP A 181 1.88 -36.21 17.55
N GLY A 182 2.99 -36.13 18.30
CA GLY A 182 3.89 -37.22 18.65
C GLY A 182 5.14 -37.33 17.78
N THR A 183 5.28 -36.47 16.77
CA THR A 183 6.45 -36.33 15.90
C THR A 183 6.97 -34.89 15.92
N PHE A 184 8.24 -34.70 15.57
CA PHE A 184 8.82 -33.37 15.39
C PHE A 184 9.38 -33.32 13.98
N ASN A 185 8.89 -32.40 13.15
CA ASN A 185 9.15 -32.36 11.71
C ASN A 185 8.70 -33.66 10.99
N GLY A 186 7.52 -34.16 11.34
CA GLY A 186 6.87 -35.27 10.65
C GLY A 186 6.24 -34.84 9.32
N PHE A 187 5.37 -35.67 8.76
CA PHE A 187 4.54 -35.26 7.63
C PHE A 187 3.43 -34.32 8.08
N ASN A 188 3.09 -33.33 7.24
CA ASN A 188 2.00 -32.42 7.55
C ASN A 188 0.64 -33.14 7.50
N ARG A 189 0.06 -33.38 8.69
CA ARG A 189 -1.22 -34.08 8.85
C ARG A 189 -2.43 -33.23 8.48
N ASN A 190 -2.30 -31.90 8.53
CA ASN A 190 -3.37 -30.96 8.23
C ASN A 190 -2.84 -29.81 7.36
N PRO A 191 -2.45 -30.06 6.09
CA PRO A 191 -2.04 -28.99 5.20
C PRO A 191 -3.15 -27.95 5.08
N ALA A 192 -2.82 -26.70 5.41
CA ALA A 192 -3.75 -25.59 5.30
C ALA A 192 -3.96 -25.23 3.82
N GLU A 193 -5.20 -24.91 3.45
CA GLU A 193 -5.47 -24.26 2.17
C GLU A 193 -4.94 -22.83 2.19
N SER A 194 -4.60 -22.32 1.01
CA SER A 194 -4.18 -20.93 0.85
C SER A 194 -5.29 -20.00 1.31
N PRO A 195 -4.99 -19.01 2.16
CA PRO A 195 -5.99 -18.02 2.55
C PRO A 195 -6.29 -17.05 1.40
N TYR A 196 -5.40 -16.94 0.41
CA TYR A 196 -5.49 -15.98 -0.68
C TYR A 196 -6.43 -16.47 -1.79
N PRO A 197 -7.12 -15.56 -2.50
CA PRO A 197 -8.05 -15.92 -3.56
C PRO A 197 -7.37 -16.52 -4.80
N SER A 198 -6.06 -16.32 -4.97
CA SER A 198 -5.28 -16.88 -6.08
C SER A 198 -3.79 -16.98 -5.74
N LEU A 199 -3.03 -17.70 -6.57
CA LEU A 199 -1.57 -17.80 -6.45
C LEU A 199 -0.91 -16.46 -6.79
N GLU A 200 -1.45 -15.73 -7.78
CA GLU A 200 -1.00 -14.38 -8.11
C GLU A 200 -1.11 -13.46 -6.89
N GLU A 201 -2.25 -13.49 -6.20
CA GLU A 201 -2.49 -12.66 -5.02
C GLU A 201 -1.63 -13.07 -3.82
N ALA A 202 -1.38 -14.37 -3.62
CA ALA A 202 -0.42 -14.84 -2.62
C ALA A 202 1.00 -14.29 -2.87
N GLY A 203 1.43 -14.26 -4.12
CA GLY A 203 2.73 -13.69 -4.50
C GLY A 203 2.78 -12.17 -4.34
N LYS A 204 1.74 -11.45 -4.80
CA LYS A 204 1.64 -10.00 -4.60
C LYS A 204 1.68 -9.61 -3.13
N ALA A 205 0.97 -10.35 -2.27
CA ALA A 205 0.97 -10.12 -0.84
C ALA A 205 2.36 -10.24 -0.20
N ALA A 206 3.22 -11.13 -0.73
CA ALA A 206 4.60 -11.29 -0.28
C ALA A 206 5.58 -10.27 -0.88
N ASP A 207 5.27 -9.69 -2.04
CA ASP A 207 6.11 -8.73 -2.77
C ASP A 207 5.83 -7.27 -2.35
N MET A 208 5.75 -7.02 -1.03
CA MET A 208 5.57 -5.66 -0.53
C MET A 208 6.85 -4.83 -0.77
N PRO A 209 6.75 -3.66 -1.43
CA PRO A 209 7.89 -2.77 -1.62
C PRO A 209 8.31 -2.11 -0.30
N LYS A 210 9.48 -1.47 -0.30
CA LYS A 210 10.03 -0.79 0.88
C LYS A 210 9.74 0.71 0.94
N GLY A 211 9.57 1.34 -0.22
CA GLY A 211 9.32 2.77 -0.30
C GLY A 211 7.85 3.07 -0.02
N ARG A 212 7.60 4.10 0.81
CA ARG A 212 6.26 4.42 1.32
C ARG A 212 5.26 4.73 0.20
N ALA A 213 5.69 5.46 -0.83
CA ALA A 213 4.87 5.76 -2.01
C ALA A 213 4.53 4.49 -2.80
N GLU A 214 5.52 3.61 -3.00
CA GLU A 214 5.31 2.32 -3.67
C GLU A 214 4.41 1.39 -2.86
N VAL A 215 4.46 1.43 -1.52
CA VAL A 215 3.54 0.67 -0.65
C VAL A 215 2.10 1.12 -0.85
N ALA A 216 1.85 2.42 -0.96
CA ALA A 216 0.51 2.96 -1.20
C ALA A 216 -0.07 2.54 -2.56
N GLU A 217 0.78 2.42 -3.59
CA GLU A 217 0.42 1.92 -4.91
C GLU A 217 0.20 0.39 -4.89
N TRP A 218 1.14 -0.36 -4.29
CA TRP A 218 1.04 -1.81 -4.09
C TRP A 218 -0.25 -2.19 -3.36
N TRP A 219 -0.54 -1.50 -2.26
CA TRP A 219 -1.76 -1.72 -1.47
C TRP A 219 -3.00 -1.59 -2.35
N ARG A 220 -3.07 -0.58 -3.23
CA ARG A 220 -4.20 -0.35 -4.14
C ARG A 220 -4.29 -1.32 -5.32
N ASP A 221 -3.24 -2.09 -5.60
CA ASP A 221 -3.23 -3.13 -6.65
C ASP A 221 -3.76 -4.50 -6.17
N LEU A 222 -3.71 -4.77 -4.85
CA LEU A 222 -4.15 -6.05 -4.28
C LEU A 222 -5.67 -6.30 -4.44
N ASP A 223 -6.07 -7.57 -4.41
CA ASP A 223 -7.48 -7.95 -4.29
C ASP A 223 -8.07 -7.49 -2.93
N PRO A 224 -9.36 -7.07 -2.86
CA PRO A 224 -9.98 -6.64 -1.62
C PRO A 224 -9.94 -7.67 -0.48
N VAL A 225 -10.01 -8.97 -0.78
CA VAL A 225 -9.87 -10.06 0.20
C VAL A 225 -8.42 -10.19 0.66
N THR A 226 -7.46 -10.11 -0.26
CA THR A 226 -6.02 -10.12 0.05
C THR A 226 -5.67 -9.02 1.06
N ARG A 227 -6.20 -7.81 0.88
CA ARG A 227 -6.06 -6.72 1.84
C ARG A 227 -6.65 -7.06 3.21
N GLY A 228 -7.85 -7.67 3.23
CA GLY A 228 -8.50 -8.10 4.48
C GLY A 228 -7.67 -9.11 5.27
N ILE A 229 -7.04 -10.06 4.57
CA ILE A 229 -6.11 -11.04 5.17
C ILE A 229 -4.90 -10.34 5.76
N LEU A 230 -4.24 -9.49 4.97
CA LEU A 230 -3.02 -8.78 5.38
C LEU A 230 -3.24 -7.84 6.57
N LEU A 231 -4.35 -7.08 6.59
CA LEU A 231 -4.67 -6.22 7.73
C LEU A 231 -4.92 -7.01 9.02
N ARG A 232 -5.51 -8.20 8.93
CA ARG A 232 -5.72 -9.08 10.09
C ARG A 232 -4.38 -9.62 10.63
N GLU A 233 -3.44 -9.93 9.75
CA GLU A 233 -2.17 -10.56 10.12
C GLU A 233 -1.11 -9.56 10.61
N ARG A 234 -1.06 -8.36 10.01
CA ARG A 234 0.03 -7.38 10.21
C ARG A 234 -0.42 -5.93 10.03
N GLY A 235 -1.63 -5.60 10.50
CA GLY A 235 -2.25 -4.29 10.29
C GLY A 235 -1.43 -3.09 10.77
N ASP A 236 -0.82 -3.17 11.96
CA ASP A 236 -0.03 -2.05 12.52
C ASP A 236 1.25 -1.79 11.70
N GLU A 237 1.94 -2.86 11.29
CA GLU A 237 3.12 -2.78 10.41
C GLU A 237 2.76 -2.11 9.08
N LEU A 238 1.63 -2.49 8.47
CA LEU A 238 1.20 -1.96 7.19
C LEU A 238 0.80 -0.48 7.29
N ARG A 239 0.10 -0.08 8.36
CA ARG A 239 -0.23 1.33 8.61
C ARG A 239 1.04 2.17 8.77
N GLY A 240 2.01 1.69 9.55
CA GLY A 240 3.32 2.34 9.68
C GLY A 240 4.07 2.44 8.35
N ALA A 241 3.90 1.46 7.45
CA ALA A 241 4.49 1.45 6.11
C ALA A 241 3.78 2.35 5.09
N GLY A 242 2.66 3.01 5.45
CA GLY A 242 1.99 4.00 4.61
C GLY A 242 0.90 3.47 3.68
N ILE A 243 0.21 2.37 4.01
CA ILE A 243 -0.94 1.91 3.21
C ILE A 243 -2.10 2.93 3.12
N THR A 244 -2.15 3.89 4.05
CA THR A 244 -3.12 4.98 4.10
C THR A 244 -2.65 6.24 3.37
N ASP A 245 -1.40 6.28 2.89
CA ASP A 245 -0.87 7.45 2.21
C ASP A 245 -1.69 7.77 0.93
N PRO A 246 -1.92 9.06 0.65
CA PRO A 246 -2.66 9.49 -0.53
C PRO A 246 -1.85 9.26 -1.81
N LEU A 247 -2.54 8.90 -2.90
CA LEU A 247 -1.92 8.89 -4.23
C LEU A 247 -1.87 10.28 -4.87
N TYR A 248 -2.63 11.24 -4.31
CA TYR A 248 -2.58 12.62 -4.76
C TYR A 248 -1.15 13.18 -4.71
N ARG A 249 -0.64 13.57 -5.89
CA ARG A 249 0.66 14.23 -6.03
C ARG A 249 0.45 15.74 -6.07
N TRP A 250 0.61 16.38 -4.92
CA TRP A 250 0.52 17.83 -4.80
C TRP A 250 1.67 18.53 -5.55
N ARG A 251 1.37 19.72 -6.08
CA ARG A 251 2.34 20.66 -6.64
C ARG A 251 1.95 22.06 -6.18
N SER A 252 2.94 22.91 -5.91
CA SER A 252 2.65 24.29 -5.54
C SER A 252 1.85 25.00 -6.65
N PRO A 253 0.80 25.77 -6.30
CA PRO A 253 0.00 26.53 -7.26
C PRO A 253 0.74 27.71 -7.91
N ASP A 254 1.78 28.24 -7.26
CA ASP A 254 2.52 29.41 -7.70
C ASP A 254 4.05 29.20 -7.57
N LEU A 255 4.81 30.19 -8.03
CA LEU A 255 6.28 30.14 -8.06
C LEU A 255 6.93 30.88 -6.87
N GLY A 256 6.12 31.43 -5.96
CA GLY A 256 6.55 32.32 -4.88
C GLY A 256 7.46 33.45 -5.37
N SER A 257 8.53 33.69 -4.61
CA SER A 257 9.52 34.75 -4.85
C SER A 257 10.45 34.50 -6.04
N GLY A 258 10.35 33.36 -6.73
CA GLY A 258 11.19 33.00 -7.88
C GLY A 258 12.40 32.13 -7.51
N ALA A 259 13.53 32.34 -8.19
CA ALA A 259 14.73 31.53 -7.98
C ALA A 259 15.48 31.95 -6.68
N PHE A 260 15.96 30.96 -5.95
CA PHE A 260 16.72 31.14 -4.71
C PHE A 260 18.17 31.57 -5.00
N ASP A 261 18.69 32.50 -4.19
CA ASP A 261 20.11 32.93 -4.20
C ASP A 261 20.60 33.38 -5.60
N VAL A 262 19.86 34.33 -6.19
CA VAL A 262 20.15 34.89 -7.53
C VAL A 262 20.50 36.38 -7.50
N GLU A 263 20.33 37.04 -6.36
CA GLU A 263 20.64 38.45 -6.14
C GLU A 263 21.72 38.62 -5.07
N GLU A 264 22.48 39.71 -5.15
CA GLU A 264 23.54 40.01 -4.17
C GLU A 264 22.96 40.62 -2.88
N PRO A 265 23.38 40.15 -1.68
CA PRO A 265 22.90 40.67 -0.42
C PRO A 265 23.45 42.07 -0.10
N THR A 266 22.65 42.87 0.60
CA THR A 266 23.01 44.19 1.11
C THR A 266 23.08 44.21 2.65
N PRO A 267 23.73 45.22 3.26
CA PRO A 267 23.68 45.39 4.71
C PRO A 267 22.27 45.59 5.28
N GLN A 268 21.31 46.02 4.46
CA GLN A 268 19.91 46.13 4.88
C GLN A 268 19.26 44.75 5.01
N ASP A 269 19.59 43.82 4.10
CA ASP A 269 19.08 42.45 4.12
C ASP A 269 19.56 41.70 5.38
N VAL A 270 20.81 41.91 5.78
CA VAL A 270 21.36 41.32 7.03
C VAL A 270 20.64 41.85 8.26
N LYS A 271 20.34 43.15 8.30
CA LYS A 271 19.59 43.76 9.42
C LYS A 271 18.16 43.25 9.47
N PHE A 272 17.52 43.12 8.31
CA PHE A 272 16.16 42.63 8.21
C PHE A 272 16.06 41.16 8.61
N HIS A 273 16.99 40.31 8.15
CA HIS A 273 17.08 38.91 8.60
C HIS A 273 17.24 38.79 10.12
N ALA A 274 18.14 39.58 10.72
CA ALA A 274 18.33 39.58 12.17
C ALA A 274 17.08 40.07 12.94
N TRP A 275 16.36 41.04 12.38
CA TRP A 275 15.08 41.53 12.93
C TRP A 275 13.98 40.47 12.84
N ALA A 276 13.82 39.84 11.67
CA ALA A 276 12.86 38.77 11.43
C ALA A 276 13.12 37.57 12.36
N LEU A 277 14.39 37.20 12.54
CA LEU A 277 14.81 36.15 13.49
C LEU A 277 14.42 36.52 14.92
N GLY A 278 14.65 37.78 15.33
CA GLY A 278 14.25 38.28 16.64
C GLY A 278 12.75 38.16 16.89
N ILE A 279 11.92 38.48 15.90
CA ILE A 279 10.46 38.33 16.00
C ILE A 279 10.04 36.87 16.05
N ALA A 280 10.60 36.03 15.16
CA ALA A 280 10.28 34.62 15.08
C ALA A 280 10.51 33.94 16.44
N THR A 281 11.64 34.20 17.09
CA THR A 281 11.94 33.64 18.44
C THR A 281 11.02 34.10 19.56
N ALA A 282 10.22 35.15 19.36
CA ALA A 282 9.30 35.68 20.36
C ALA A 282 7.85 35.17 20.18
N GLY A 283 7.53 34.48 19.07
CA GLY A 283 6.15 34.06 18.74
C GLY A 283 5.53 33.11 19.78
N ASP A 284 6.33 32.24 20.39
CA ASP A 284 5.88 31.30 21.42
C ASP A 284 5.28 32.02 22.66
N VAL A 285 5.76 33.23 22.96
CA VAL A 285 5.30 34.02 24.12
C VAL A 285 3.89 34.60 23.89
N ILE A 286 3.45 34.70 22.64
CA ILE A 286 2.16 35.28 22.26
C ILE A 286 1.17 34.26 21.68
N GLY A 287 1.49 32.96 21.73
CA GLY A 287 0.63 31.88 21.25
C GLY A 287 0.77 31.53 19.76
N GLU A 288 1.78 32.08 19.07
CA GLU A 288 2.03 31.91 17.63
C GLU A 288 3.10 30.83 17.38
N THR A 289 2.96 29.66 18.01
CA THR A 289 4.03 28.65 18.05
C THR A 289 4.27 28.01 16.67
N GLY A 290 3.21 27.68 15.94
CA GLY A 290 3.28 27.16 14.58
C GLY A 290 3.89 28.17 13.60
N ALA A 291 3.45 29.42 13.67
CA ALA A 291 3.96 30.49 12.79
C ALA A 291 5.43 30.82 13.09
N SER A 292 5.80 30.88 14.36
CA SER A 292 7.18 31.00 14.87
C SER A 292 8.08 29.90 14.27
N ARG A 293 7.68 28.63 14.39
CA ARG A 293 8.42 27.49 13.84
C ARG A 293 8.62 27.61 12.33
N ASN A 294 7.57 27.92 11.58
CA ASN A 294 7.65 28.00 10.12
C ASN A 294 8.53 29.18 9.66
N MET A 295 8.44 30.32 10.35
CA MET A 295 9.30 31.48 10.12
C MET A 295 10.77 31.18 10.45
N LEU A 296 11.05 30.49 11.56
CA LEU A 296 12.41 30.07 11.91
C LEU A 296 12.99 29.12 10.86
N HIS A 297 12.20 28.17 10.36
CA HIS A 297 12.60 27.26 9.29
C HIS A 297 12.90 28.00 7.98
N TYR A 298 12.05 28.96 7.61
CA TYR A 298 12.27 29.85 6.47
C TYR A 298 13.64 30.56 6.57
N LEU A 299 13.88 31.22 7.71
CA LEU A 299 15.07 32.03 7.96
C LEU A 299 16.36 31.21 8.11
N GLN A 300 16.29 29.89 8.26
CA GLN A 300 17.46 29.00 8.19
C GLN A 300 17.96 28.80 6.76
N GLY A 301 17.11 29.01 5.75
CA GLY A 301 17.51 29.00 4.34
C GLY A 301 17.81 27.62 3.75
N ALA A 302 17.29 26.53 4.35
CA ALA A 302 17.54 25.17 3.86
C ALA A 302 16.60 24.72 2.72
N GLY A 303 15.38 25.29 2.66
CA GLY A 303 14.37 24.91 1.68
C GLY A 303 13.78 23.50 1.84
N GLU A 304 14.20 22.78 2.88
CA GLU A 304 13.75 21.41 3.14
C GLU A 304 12.25 21.37 3.45
N PRO A 305 11.49 20.35 2.97
CA PRO A 305 10.09 20.22 3.30
C PRO A 305 9.83 20.13 4.80
N LEU A 306 8.85 20.89 5.29
CA LEU A 306 8.49 20.92 6.71
C LEU A 306 7.28 20.03 7.00
N ASN A 307 7.37 19.22 8.06
CA ASN A 307 6.29 18.36 8.51
C ASN A 307 5.20 19.16 9.28
N LEU A 308 3.94 18.98 8.89
CA LEU A 308 2.78 19.58 9.57
C LEU A 308 2.20 18.60 10.59
N ASP A 309 2.01 19.09 11.82
CA ASP A 309 1.28 18.37 12.86
C ASP A 309 -0.23 18.53 12.63
N VAL A 310 -0.79 17.67 11.78
CA VAL A 310 -2.20 17.75 11.37
C VAL A 310 -3.14 17.44 12.53
N ASP A 311 -2.76 16.58 13.48
CA ASP A 311 -3.58 16.31 14.66
C ASP A 311 -3.73 17.55 15.53
N ARG A 312 -2.65 18.32 15.71
CA ARG A 312 -2.73 19.60 16.42
C ARG A 312 -3.59 20.62 15.66
N ILE A 313 -3.48 20.72 14.33
CA ILE A 313 -4.35 21.59 13.53
C ILE A 313 -5.83 21.20 13.71
N LEU A 314 -6.15 19.90 13.68
CA LEU A 314 -7.51 19.39 13.90
C LEU A 314 -8.02 19.69 15.31
N HIS A 315 -7.14 19.69 16.32
CA HIS A 315 -7.48 20.00 17.70
C HIS A 315 -7.79 21.50 17.87
N ASP A 316 -6.92 22.36 17.34
CA ASP A 316 -6.96 23.80 17.57
C ASP A 316 -7.97 24.53 16.67
N ASP A 317 -8.18 24.08 15.43
CA ASP A 317 -9.10 24.70 14.47
C ASP A 317 -10.37 23.86 14.27
N SER A 318 -11.40 24.17 15.07
CA SER A 318 -12.72 23.53 14.97
C SER A 318 -13.41 23.71 13.61
N GLY A 319 -13.11 24.79 12.87
CA GLY A 319 -13.67 25.05 11.55
C GLY A 319 -13.06 24.15 10.49
N PHE A 320 -11.74 23.97 10.54
CA PHE A 320 -11.02 22.97 9.75
C PHE A 320 -11.56 21.56 10.03
N ARG A 321 -11.64 21.18 11.30
CA ARG A 321 -12.19 19.88 11.73
C ARG A 321 -13.59 19.62 11.19
N SER A 322 -14.52 20.56 11.36
CA SER A 322 -15.89 20.44 10.84
C SER A 322 -15.90 20.36 9.30
N GLY A 323 -14.98 21.07 8.64
CA GLY A 323 -14.78 21.00 7.20
C GLY A 323 -14.37 19.61 6.71
N ILE A 324 -13.49 18.91 7.44
CA ILE A 324 -13.12 17.51 7.16
C ILE A 324 -14.34 16.59 7.29
N GLU A 325 -15.05 16.68 8.41
CA GLU A 325 -16.24 15.86 8.71
C GLU A 325 -17.32 16.03 7.63
N GLU A 326 -17.67 17.27 7.27
CA GLU A 326 -18.78 17.55 6.35
C GLU A 326 -18.41 17.39 4.88
N LYS A 327 -17.26 17.94 4.47
CA LYS A 327 -16.91 18.09 3.04
C LYS A 327 -16.08 16.94 2.48
N HIS A 328 -15.47 16.13 3.35
CA HIS A 328 -14.70 14.94 2.97
C HIS A 328 -15.39 13.66 3.42
N VAL A 329 -15.68 13.48 4.71
CA VAL A 329 -16.21 12.19 5.18
C VAL A 329 -17.69 12.04 4.85
N ALA A 330 -18.55 12.93 5.35
CA ALA A 330 -20.01 12.83 5.18
C ALA A 330 -20.44 12.88 3.71
N THR A 331 -19.75 13.66 2.87
CA THR A 331 -20.05 13.76 1.43
C THR A 331 -19.73 12.47 0.66
N ASN A 332 -18.73 11.69 1.08
CA ASN A 332 -18.26 10.51 0.34
C ASN A 332 -18.71 9.17 0.94
N GLN A 333 -19.10 9.14 2.22
CA GLN A 333 -19.35 7.90 2.97
C GLN A 333 -20.34 6.95 2.30
N ASP A 334 -21.42 7.46 1.69
CA ASP A 334 -22.43 6.61 1.03
C ASP A 334 -21.88 5.91 -0.21
N ALA A 335 -21.04 6.61 -0.98
CA ALA A 335 -20.43 6.07 -2.18
C ALA A 335 -19.38 5.03 -1.83
N TRP A 336 -18.51 5.34 -0.85
CA TRP A 336 -17.49 4.43 -0.35
C TRP A 336 -18.09 3.17 0.26
N ARG A 337 -19.14 3.32 1.09
CA ARG A 337 -19.89 2.21 1.67
C ARG A 337 -20.48 1.31 0.59
N ARG A 338 -21.12 1.89 -0.43
CA ARG A 338 -21.71 1.13 -1.54
C ARG A 338 -20.65 0.34 -2.30
N GLN A 339 -19.55 0.99 -2.67
CA GLN A 339 -18.43 0.34 -3.36
C GLN A 339 -17.87 -0.84 -2.55
N ALA A 340 -17.65 -0.66 -1.24
CA ALA A 340 -17.13 -1.71 -0.39
C ALA A 340 -18.09 -2.89 -0.23
N LEU A 341 -19.40 -2.63 -0.11
CA LEU A 341 -20.43 -3.68 -0.08
C LEU A 341 -20.55 -4.41 -1.42
N ASP A 342 -20.37 -3.73 -2.55
CA ASP A 342 -20.36 -4.36 -3.86
C ASP A 342 -19.17 -5.33 -4.01
N GLU A 343 -17.97 -4.93 -3.57
CA GLU A 343 -16.80 -5.83 -3.52
C GLU A 343 -17.01 -7.00 -2.55
N PHE A 344 -17.61 -6.75 -1.39
CA PHE A 344 -17.96 -7.80 -0.42
C PHE A 344 -18.88 -8.87 -1.03
N HIS A 345 -19.93 -8.44 -1.74
CA HIS A 345 -20.84 -9.38 -2.40
C HIS A 345 -20.19 -10.11 -3.58
N LYS A 346 -19.31 -9.46 -4.35
CA LYS A 346 -18.53 -10.12 -5.41
C LYS A 346 -17.61 -11.20 -4.85
N ALA A 347 -17.07 -10.98 -3.66
CA ALA A 347 -16.24 -11.95 -2.93
C ALA A 347 -17.03 -13.08 -2.26
N GLY A 348 -18.37 -13.11 -2.39
CA GLY A 348 -19.23 -14.17 -1.83
C GLY A 348 -19.94 -13.81 -0.53
N GLY A 349 -19.58 -12.69 0.11
CA GLY A 349 -20.25 -12.17 1.30
C GLY A 349 -19.91 -12.90 2.61
N ASP A 350 -18.84 -13.68 2.64
CA ASP A 350 -18.36 -14.44 3.80
C ASP A 350 -16.89 -14.16 4.15
N GLN A 351 -16.21 -13.33 3.36
CA GLN A 351 -14.83 -12.90 3.59
C GLN A 351 -14.76 -11.41 3.91
N THR A 352 -13.86 -11.03 4.81
CA THR A 352 -13.56 -9.61 5.05
C THR A 352 -12.92 -8.99 3.80
N VAL A 353 -13.50 -7.91 3.31
CA VAL A 353 -12.93 -7.13 2.19
C VAL A 353 -12.53 -5.74 2.66
N VAL A 354 -11.48 -5.22 2.04
CA VAL A 354 -10.97 -3.88 2.32
C VAL A 354 -10.81 -3.11 1.01
N VAL A 355 -11.37 -1.91 0.96
CA VAL A 355 -11.40 -1.05 -0.23
C VAL A 355 -10.73 0.28 0.09
N PRO A 356 -9.55 0.59 -0.51
CA PRO A 356 -8.92 1.89 -0.38
C PRO A 356 -9.82 3.02 -0.89
N VAL A 357 -9.82 4.14 -0.17
CA VAL A 357 -10.63 5.31 -0.50
C VAL A 357 -9.80 6.58 -0.37
N GLU A 358 -10.12 7.54 -1.23
CA GLU A 358 -9.51 8.86 -1.20
C GLU A 358 -10.55 9.89 -1.65
N SER A 359 -10.66 10.97 -0.90
CA SER A 359 -11.53 12.09 -1.26
C SER A 359 -10.80 13.04 -2.21
N ARG A 360 -11.57 13.80 -3.00
CA ARG A 360 -10.98 14.83 -3.85
C ARG A 360 -10.28 15.89 -3.01
N THR A 361 -9.13 16.35 -3.50
CA THR A 361 -8.42 17.47 -2.91
C THR A 361 -9.26 18.73 -2.96
N ARG A 362 -9.27 19.48 -1.85
CA ARG A 362 -9.93 20.78 -1.72
C ARG A 362 -8.90 21.81 -1.28
N HIS A 363 -9.08 23.05 -1.72
CA HIS A 363 -8.32 24.19 -1.25
C HIS A 363 -9.20 25.00 -0.31
N THR A 364 -8.71 25.32 0.88
CA THR A 364 -9.41 26.11 1.89
C THR A 364 -8.41 26.95 2.68
N THR A 365 -8.90 27.80 3.57
CA THR A 365 -8.09 28.64 4.44
C THR A 365 -8.40 28.31 5.90
N LEU A 366 -7.35 28.11 6.73
CA LEU A 366 -7.50 27.94 8.18
C LEU A 366 -8.06 29.23 8.80
N GLN A 367 -8.81 29.10 9.88
CA GLN A 367 -9.56 30.20 10.49
C GLN A 367 -9.03 30.60 11.87
N SER A 368 -8.29 29.71 12.54
CA SER A 368 -7.56 30.05 13.77
C SER A 368 -6.40 31.02 13.45
N ASP A 369 -6.21 32.06 14.29
CA ASP A 369 -5.15 33.07 14.09
C ASP A 369 -3.75 32.43 13.94
N GLU A 370 -3.37 31.52 14.85
CA GLU A 370 -2.06 30.82 14.79
C GLU A 370 -1.88 30.07 13.47
N TRP A 371 -2.87 29.24 13.12
CA TRP A 371 -2.76 28.35 11.97
C TRP A 371 -2.96 29.07 10.64
N PHE A 372 -3.71 30.18 10.65
CA PHE A 372 -3.80 31.11 9.52
C PHE A 372 -2.45 31.75 9.24
N HIS A 373 -1.70 32.18 10.25
CA HIS A 373 -0.35 32.73 10.08
C HIS A 373 0.70 31.66 9.75
N ALA A 374 0.55 30.45 10.29
CA ALA A 374 1.51 29.37 10.07
C ALA A 374 1.40 28.74 8.68
N VAL A 375 0.17 28.50 8.22
CA VAL A 375 -0.14 27.75 6.99
C VAL A 375 -1.09 28.55 6.09
N GLY A 376 -2.17 29.09 6.65
CA GLY A 376 -3.10 29.90 5.87
C GLY A 376 -3.90 29.07 4.85
N SER A 377 -3.74 29.39 3.56
CA SER A 377 -4.48 28.71 2.48
C SER A 377 -3.74 27.46 2.06
N HIS A 378 -4.40 26.30 2.13
CA HIS A 378 -3.76 25.01 1.92
C HIS A 378 -4.62 24.07 1.07
N ALA A 379 -3.98 23.03 0.55
CA ALA A 379 -4.64 21.87 -0.01
C ALA A 379 -4.88 20.82 1.08
N GLN A 380 -6.03 20.17 1.05
CA GLN A 380 -6.38 19.09 1.97
C GLN A 380 -7.12 17.96 1.26
N ASN A 381 -6.92 16.73 1.74
CA ASN A 381 -7.80 15.60 1.42
C ASN A 381 -7.87 14.61 2.60
N VAL A 382 -8.65 13.55 2.39
CA VAL A 382 -8.76 12.39 3.27
C VAL A 382 -8.43 11.14 2.45
N SER A 383 -7.58 10.27 2.99
CA SER A 383 -7.24 8.95 2.44
C SER A 383 -7.38 7.87 3.51
N GLY A 384 -7.65 6.63 3.09
CA GLY A 384 -7.90 5.54 4.03
C GLY A 384 -8.45 4.30 3.33
N PHE A 385 -9.23 3.51 4.05
CA PHE A 385 -9.92 2.35 3.50
C PHE A 385 -11.22 2.04 4.25
N VAL A 386 -12.19 1.49 3.52
CA VAL A 386 -13.40 0.91 4.09
C VAL A 386 -13.22 -0.59 4.26
N THR A 387 -13.48 -1.09 5.47
CA THR A 387 -13.46 -2.51 5.82
C THR A 387 -14.90 -2.99 5.96
N VAL A 388 -15.25 -4.07 5.25
CA VAL A 388 -16.52 -4.79 5.42
C VAL A 388 -16.22 -6.15 6.03
N THR A 389 -16.73 -6.39 7.24
CA THR A 389 -16.52 -7.63 7.97
C THR A 389 -17.83 -8.42 8.05
N PRO A 390 -17.85 -9.71 7.66
CA PRO A 390 -19.02 -10.55 7.81
C PRO A 390 -19.52 -10.59 9.26
N ASP A 391 -20.84 -10.67 9.45
CA ASP A 391 -21.41 -10.93 10.77
C ASP A 391 -21.24 -12.40 11.15
N ALA A 392 -20.78 -12.66 12.38
CA ALA A 392 -20.49 -14.01 12.87
C ALA A 392 -21.74 -14.91 12.97
N HIS A 393 -22.95 -14.33 12.90
CA HIS A 393 -24.24 -15.03 13.02
C HIS A 393 -25.10 -14.91 11.75
N GLY A 394 -24.55 -14.44 10.63
CA GLY A 394 -25.26 -14.29 9.36
C GLY A 394 -26.17 -13.06 9.29
N GLY A 395 -25.96 -12.07 10.15
CA GLY A 395 -26.59 -10.75 10.10
C GLY A 395 -25.99 -9.82 9.04
N SER A 396 -26.35 -8.53 9.12
CA SER A 396 -25.76 -7.51 8.24
C SER A 396 -24.28 -7.31 8.56
N PRO A 397 -23.40 -7.16 7.54
CA PRO A 397 -21.97 -6.99 7.78
C PRO A 397 -21.70 -5.67 8.50
N LYS A 398 -20.63 -5.65 9.29
CA LYS A 398 -20.10 -4.41 9.88
C LYS A 398 -19.29 -3.66 8.82
N VAL A 399 -19.52 -2.36 8.68
CA VAL A 399 -18.78 -1.50 7.76
C VAL A 399 -18.10 -0.39 8.56
N SER A 400 -16.78 -0.28 8.46
CA SER A 400 -16.01 0.81 9.09
C SER A 400 -15.08 1.49 8.10
N LEU A 401 -14.85 2.77 8.29
CA LEU A 401 -13.86 3.57 7.58
C LEU A 401 -12.72 3.88 8.54
N ASP A 402 -11.50 3.50 8.16
CA ASP A 402 -10.27 3.98 8.79
C ASP A 402 -9.63 5.00 7.84
N TYR A 403 -9.35 6.21 8.32
CA TYR A 403 -8.88 7.30 7.47
C TYR A 403 -7.94 8.27 8.19
N GLN A 404 -7.13 8.98 7.41
CA GLN A 404 -6.28 10.09 7.86
C GLN A 404 -6.61 11.35 7.07
N VAL A 405 -6.29 12.50 7.64
CA VAL A 405 -6.38 13.82 7.00
C VAL A 405 -4.99 14.20 6.50
N ASN A 406 -4.89 14.62 5.24
CA ASN A 406 -3.63 15.04 4.65
C ASN A 406 -3.70 16.52 4.29
N VAL A 407 -2.63 17.26 4.59
CA VAL A 407 -2.52 18.70 4.34
C VAL A 407 -1.23 18.98 3.58
N TRP A 408 -1.30 19.86 2.59
CA TRP A 408 -0.16 20.36 1.83
C TRP A 408 -0.27 21.85 1.62
N ASP A 409 0.87 22.52 1.63
CA ASP A 409 0.98 23.92 1.28
C ASP A 409 2.41 24.29 0.89
N ARG A 410 2.62 25.50 0.37
CA ARG A 410 3.94 26.09 0.18
C ARG A 410 4.07 27.31 1.08
N TYR A 411 5.11 27.35 1.90
CA TYR A 411 5.45 28.56 2.63
C TYR A 411 6.19 29.52 1.70
N ASN A 412 5.45 30.45 1.11
CA ASN A 412 5.91 31.45 0.16
C ASN A 412 5.49 32.88 0.59
N TRP A 413 6.18 33.87 0.03
CA TRP A 413 5.88 35.29 0.27
C TRP A 413 5.71 35.99 -1.08
N ASP A 414 4.49 36.43 -1.39
CA ASP A 414 4.16 37.00 -2.71
C ASP A 414 4.29 38.54 -2.69
N GLU A 415 4.94 39.10 -3.71
CA GLU A 415 5.11 40.55 -3.89
C GLU A 415 3.74 41.29 -3.86
N GLY A 416 3.65 42.36 -3.05
CA GLY A 416 2.46 43.21 -2.92
C GLY A 416 1.44 42.83 -1.83
N LYS A 417 1.79 41.91 -0.93
CA LYS A 417 1.02 41.57 0.28
C LYS A 417 1.80 41.95 1.55
N SER A 418 1.08 42.02 2.67
CA SER A 418 1.65 42.26 3.99
C SER A 418 0.90 41.39 5.01
N THR A 419 1.61 40.78 5.94
CA THR A 419 1.01 39.99 7.03
C THR A 419 1.11 40.73 8.35
N ASN A 420 -0.03 40.83 9.05
CA ASN A 420 -0.13 41.49 10.34
C ASN A 420 -0.14 40.45 11.45
N PHE A 421 0.87 40.49 12.31
CA PHE A 421 0.97 39.66 13.50
C PHE A 421 0.46 40.42 14.74
N PRO A 422 0.17 39.72 15.85
CA PRO A 422 -0.18 40.36 17.11
C PRO A 422 0.85 41.42 17.53
N MET A 423 0.44 42.36 18.40
CA MET A 423 1.26 43.49 18.88
C MET A 423 1.61 44.55 17.80
N GLY A 424 0.92 44.54 16.66
CA GLY A 424 1.08 45.57 15.62
C GLY A 424 2.34 45.41 14.77
N ILE A 425 2.87 44.19 14.70
CA ILE A 425 3.99 43.84 13.83
C ILE A 425 3.44 43.59 12.44
N THR A 426 3.91 44.34 11.45
CA THR A 426 3.61 44.13 10.03
C THR A 426 4.89 43.68 9.35
N ILE A 427 4.82 42.56 8.63
CA ILE A 427 5.90 42.05 7.78
C ILE A 427 5.43 42.20 6.33
N GLU A 428 6.19 42.94 5.54
CA GLU A 428 5.96 43.08 4.11
C GLU A 428 6.48 41.85 3.37
N ASP A 429 5.66 41.24 2.52
CA ASP A 429 6.02 40.03 1.79
C ASP A 429 7.22 40.28 0.85
N GLU A 430 7.39 41.51 0.36
CA GLU A 430 8.52 41.90 -0.50
C GLU A 430 9.87 41.80 0.23
N ASP A 431 9.92 42.19 1.51
CA ASP A 431 11.16 42.12 2.30
C ASP A 431 11.51 40.65 2.59
N MET A 432 10.49 39.82 2.86
CA MET A 432 10.66 38.38 3.06
C MET A 432 11.11 37.68 1.77
N GLY A 433 10.46 37.96 0.65
CA GLY A 433 10.85 37.44 -0.67
C GLY A 433 12.22 37.94 -1.12
N ARG A 434 12.65 39.12 -0.67
CA ARG A 434 14.02 39.59 -0.88
C ARG A 434 15.05 38.72 -0.14
N LEU A 435 14.76 38.27 1.09
CA LEU A 435 15.63 37.31 1.79
C LEU A 435 15.79 35.99 1.01
N HIS A 436 14.76 35.58 0.26
CA HIS A 436 14.83 34.44 -0.68
C HIS A 436 15.81 34.67 -1.82
N LYS A 437 15.64 35.78 -2.52
CA LYS A 437 16.43 36.10 -3.70
C LYS A 437 17.91 36.30 -3.37
N VAL A 438 18.25 36.76 -2.15
CA VAL A 438 19.64 36.99 -1.70
C VAL A 438 20.25 35.84 -0.88
N GLY A 439 19.56 34.69 -0.79
CA GLY A 439 20.11 33.49 -0.17
C GLY A 439 20.09 33.44 1.36
N PHE A 440 19.34 34.34 2.03
CA PHE A 440 19.29 34.42 3.50
C PHE A 440 18.14 33.62 4.13
N ALA A 441 17.09 33.32 3.37
CA ALA A 441 15.96 32.53 3.81
C ALA A 441 15.37 31.80 2.60
N GLN A 442 14.78 30.62 2.73
CA GLN A 442 14.34 29.86 1.55
C GLN A 442 12.91 29.38 1.72
N GLU A 443 12.10 29.58 0.69
CA GLU A 443 10.72 29.07 0.63
C GLU A 443 10.75 27.55 0.58
N PHE A 444 9.76 26.91 1.19
CA PHE A 444 9.73 25.46 1.34
C PHE A 444 8.30 24.92 1.24
N ASP A 445 8.20 23.63 0.93
CA ASP A 445 6.92 22.94 0.90
C ASP A 445 6.58 22.43 2.31
N MET A 446 5.30 22.47 2.67
CA MET A 446 4.76 21.97 3.92
C MET A 446 3.83 20.80 3.64
N ARG A 447 3.94 19.72 4.40
CA ARG A 447 3.00 18.60 4.29
C ARG A 447 2.90 17.80 5.58
N GLY A 448 1.76 17.19 5.82
CA GLY A 448 1.57 16.28 6.95
C GLY A 448 0.33 15.42 6.78
N SER A 449 0.29 14.32 7.54
CA SER A 449 -0.88 13.46 7.67
C SER A 449 -1.21 13.31 9.15
N SER A 450 -2.50 13.27 9.49
CA SER A 450 -2.94 13.01 10.86
C SER A 450 -2.76 11.55 11.26
N SER A 451 -2.92 11.28 12.54
CA SER A 451 -3.28 9.96 13.07
C SER A 451 -4.53 9.38 12.37
N THR A 452 -4.74 8.07 12.52
CA THR A 452 -5.88 7.38 11.93
C THR A 452 -7.13 7.55 12.78
N TYR A 453 -8.23 7.95 12.15
CA TYR A 453 -9.56 8.01 12.73
C TYR A 453 -10.42 6.86 12.20
N THR A 454 -11.28 6.31 13.07
CA THR A 454 -12.24 5.27 12.69
C THR A 454 -13.67 5.81 12.74
N HIS A 455 -14.43 5.59 11.67
CA HIS A 455 -15.84 5.96 11.54
C HIS A 455 -16.71 4.74 11.24
N ASP A 456 -17.82 4.58 11.97
CA ASP A 456 -18.77 3.50 11.72
C ASP A 456 -19.72 3.85 10.57
N LEU A 457 -19.66 3.07 9.50
CA LEU A 457 -20.51 3.20 8.32
C LEU A 457 -21.70 2.22 8.35
N SER A 458 -21.88 1.49 9.44
CA SER A 458 -22.99 0.54 9.62
C SER A 458 -24.31 1.24 9.96
N GLY A 459 -24.25 2.45 10.53
CA GLY A 459 -25.40 3.20 11.02
C GLY A 459 -25.41 4.68 10.60
N PRO A 460 -26.38 5.47 11.09
CA PRO A 460 -26.56 6.88 10.71
C PRO A 460 -25.67 7.84 11.52
N THR A 461 -24.69 7.33 12.27
CA THR A 461 -23.82 8.14 13.11
C THR A 461 -23.08 9.17 12.24
N PRO A 462 -23.11 10.46 12.56
CA PRO A 462 -22.30 11.45 11.87
C PRO A 462 -20.81 11.18 12.08
N PRO A 463 -19.93 11.45 11.10
CA PRO A 463 -18.50 11.38 11.32
C PRO A 463 -18.08 12.39 12.38
N ALA A 464 -17.17 11.98 13.25
CA ALA A 464 -16.57 12.83 14.27
C ALA A 464 -15.06 12.58 14.29
N VAL A 465 -14.30 13.65 14.18
CA VAL A 465 -12.84 13.64 14.29
C VAL A 465 -12.49 14.08 15.71
N THR A 466 -11.90 13.20 16.50
CA THR A 466 -11.54 13.50 17.90
C THR A 466 -10.03 13.41 18.06
N PRO A 467 -9.28 14.47 17.71
CA PRO A 467 -7.84 14.50 17.89
C PRO A 467 -7.50 14.43 19.39
N GLU A 468 -6.42 13.73 19.74
CA GLU A 468 -5.95 13.69 21.12
C GLU A 468 -5.49 15.08 21.59
N ASP A 469 -5.61 15.36 22.89
CA ASP A 469 -5.04 16.58 23.47
C ASP A 469 -3.50 16.46 23.43
N PRO A 470 -2.80 17.34 22.71
CA PRO A 470 -1.34 17.29 22.59
C PRO A 470 -0.62 17.52 23.94
N GLY A 471 -1.34 17.94 24.98
CA GLY A 471 -0.81 18.15 26.32
C GLY A 471 0.05 19.39 26.45
N ARG A 472 0.38 19.76 27.70
CA ARG A 472 1.14 21.00 28.02
C ARG A 472 2.60 20.98 27.52
N GLU A 473 3.16 19.80 27.22
CA GLU A 473 4.53 19.64 26.72
C GLU A 473 4.67 19.93 25.21
N GLY A 474 3.59 20.00 24.43
CA GLY A 474 3.61 20.43 23.02
C GLY A 474 4.05 21.89 22.80
N THR A 475 4.29 22.64 23.89
CA THR A 475 4.85 24.00 23.89
C THR A 475 6.36 24.02 24.21
N ARG A 476 6.95 22.89 24.59
CA ARG A 476 8.38 22.76 24.91
C ARG A 476 9.01 21.69 24.03
N SER A 477 9.60 22.15 22.93
CA SER A 477 10.68 21.46 22.21
C SER A 477 10.36 20.15 21.48
N ASP A 478 9.12 19.65 21.49
CA ASP A 478 8.78 18.40 20.81
C ASP A 478 7.67 18.56 19.75
N VAL A 479 7.91 19.47 18.81
CA VAL A 479 7.15 19.53 17.53
C VAL A 479 7.62 18.44 16.55
N SER A 480 8.51 17.56 17.02
CA SER A 480 9.16 16.44 16.34
C SER A 480 8.46 15.10 16.61
N ARG A 481 7.33 15.07 17.33
CA ARG A 481 6.57 13.82 17.53
C ARG A 481 6.18 13.13 16.22
N GLY A 482 5.95 13.93 15.16
CA GLY A 482 5.73 13.44 13.80
C GLY A 482 6.97 12.87 13.09
N ASP A 483 8.18 13.08 13.61
CA ASP A 483 9.45 12.56 13.08
C ASP A 483 9.83 11.20 13.70
N GLU A 484 9.30 10.84 14.87
CA GLU A 484 9.58 9.57 15.54
C GLU A 484 8.61 8.45 15.13
N GLU A 485 7.37 8.77 14.72
CA GLU A 485 6.40 7.79 14.20
C GLU A 485 6.49 7.57 12.68
N ASN A 486 7.29 8.36 11.95
CA ASN A 486 7.47 8.27 10.49
C ASN A 486 8.91 7.90 10.05
N ARG A 487 9.72 7.29 10.93
CA ARG A 487 11.05 6.75 10.58
C ARG A 487 11.08 5.25 10.36
#